data_AF-A0A7D5BZG8-F1
#
_entry.id   AF-A0A7D5BZG8-F1
#
_cell.length_a   1.000
_cell.length_b   1.000
_cell.length_c   1.000
_cell.angle_alpha   90.00
_cell.angle_beta   90.00
_cell.angle_gamma   90.00
#
_symmetry.space_group_name_H-M   'P 1'
#
loop_
_entity.id
_entity.type
_entity.pdbx_description
1 polymer ?
#
loop_
_entity_poly.entity_id
_entity_poly.type
_entity_poly.pdbx_seq_one_letter_code
_entity_poly.pdbx_strand_id
1 'polypeptide(L)'
;MSSTNGDAGEAGLDPETESAVRRIVREERDSPLWAIMQVLGGALFAILVVPAVLGLLLVVGVPFVVVAGLALVGLLGAIAYGWALPPFR
;
A
#
# COMPACT_ATOMS: atom_id res chain seq x y z
N MET A 1 -36.33 -9.45 33.79
CA MET A 1 -34.99 -8.87 34.00
C MET A 1 -34.18 -9.17 32.75
N SER A 2 -33.70 -8.10 32.12
CA SER A 2 -32.93 -8.10 30.87
C SER A 2 -31.46 -8.36 31.17
N SER A 3 -30.81 -9.21 30.37
CA SER A 3 -29.37 -9.12 30.11
C SER A 3 -29.11 -9.55 28.67
N THR A 4 -29.17 -8.54 27.79
CA THR A 4 -28.39 -8.42 26.56
C THR A 4 -26.93 -8.81 26.82
N ASN A 5 -26.40 -9.79 26.09
CA ASN A 5 -24.97 -9.92 25.76
C ASN A 5 -24.80 -11.09 24.79
N GLY A 6 -24.63 -10.79 23.48
CA GLY A 6 -24.37 -11.81 22.48
C GLY A 6 -24.15 -11.34 21.04
N ASP A 7 -24.81 -10.27 20.58
CA ASP A 7 -24.76 -9.87 19.15
C ASP A 7 -23.80 -8.71 18.89
N ALA A 8 -22.53 -8.85 19.28
CA ALA A 8 -21.46 -7.95 18.86
C ALA A 8 -20.63 -8.55 17.69
N GLY A 9 -21.18 -9.51 16.94
CA GLY A 9 -20.43 -10.33 15.98
C GLY A 9 -20.79 -10.18 14.51
N GLU A 10 -22.04 -9.85 14.17
CA GLU A 10 -22.48 -9.82 12.76
C GLU A 10 -23.47 -8.67 12.55
N ALA A 11 -22.97 -7.44 12.58
CA ALA A 11 -23.65 -6.38 11.84
C ALA A 11 -23.44 -6.68 10.35
N GLY A 12 -24.19 -7.66 9.85
CA GLY A 12 -24.33 -7.93 8.42
C GLY A 12 -24.79 -6.63 7.79
N LEU A 13 -23.84 -5.90 7.21
CA LEU A 13 -24.14 -4.71 6.43
C LEU A 13 -25.20 -5.14 5.42
N ASP A 14 -26.33 -4.45 5.45
CA ASP A 14 -27.42 -4.71 4.52
C ASP A 14 -26.83 -4.73 3.09
N PRO A 15 -27.14 -5.74 2.25
CA PRO A 15 -26.51 -5.90 0.95
C PRO A 15 -26.63 -4.65 0.06
N GLU A 16 -27.65 -3.82 0.28
CA GLU A 16 -27.79 -2.52 -0.38
C GLU A 16 -26.70 -1.53 0.07
N THR A 17 -26.42 -1.47 1.38
CA THR A 17 -25.34 -0.65 1.96
C THR A 17 -23.96 -1.12 1.51
N GLU A 18 -23.71 -2.42 1.48
CA GLU A 18 -22.44 -2.98 1.01
C GLU A 18 -22.20 -2.69 -0.48
N SER A 19 -23.26 -2.70 -1.29
CA SER A 19 -23.19 -2.34 -2.71
C SER A 19 -22.93 -0.84 -2.92
N ALA A 20 -23.55 0.01 -2.10
CA ALA A 20 -23.35 1.46 -2.13
C ALA A 20 -21.91 1.82 -1.75
N VAL A 21 -21.38 1.24 -0.67
CA VAL A 21 -19.97 1.42 -0.26
C VAL A 21 -19.02 0.93 -1.35
N ARG A 22 -19.27 -0.25 -1.95
CA ARG A 22 -18.43 -0.75 -3.05
C ARG A 22 -18.41 0.18 -4.25
N ARG A 23 -19.55 0.82 -4.56
CA ARG A 23 -19.66 1.77 -5.66
C ARG A 23 -18.89 3.05 -5.36
N ILE A 24 -19.06 3.62 -4.16
CA ILE A 24 -18.34 4.83 -3.73
C ILE A 24 -16.83 4.58 -3.72
N VAL A 25 -16.38 3.45 -3.16
CA VAL A 25 -14.95 3.09 -3.11
C VAL A 25 -14.39 2.89 -4.52
N ARG A 26 -15.18 2.35 -5.46
CA ARG A 26 -14.74 2.21 -6.85
C ARG A 26 -14.63 3.56 -7.56
N GLU A 27 -15.61 4.44 -7.36
CA GLU A 27 -15.57 5.83 -7.87
C GLU A 27 -14.37 6.61 -7.31
N GLU A 28 -14.03 6.38 -6.04
CA GLU A 28 -12.96 7.08 -5.33
C GLU A 28 -11.57 6.52 -5.67
N ARG A 29 -11.48 5.23 -6.00
CA ARG A 29 -10.26 4.59 -6.50
C ARG A 29 -9.87 5.10 -7.89
N ASP A 30 -10.84 5.45 -8.72
CA ASP A 30 -10.63 6.03 -10.04
C ASP A 30 -10.39 7.55 -9.97
N SER A 31 -10.39 8.12 -8.76
CA SER A 31 -10.10 9.54 -8.53
C SER A 31 -8.62 9.86 -8.78
N PRO A 32 -8.30 10.95 -9.50
CA PRO A 32 -6.93 11.41 -9.68
C PRO A 32 -6.24 11.73 -8.34
N LEU A 33 -7.00 12.05 -7.28
CA LEU A 33 -6.46 12.24 -5.93
C LEU A 33 -5.87 10.95 -5.34
N TRP A 34 -6.46 9.80 -5.65
CA TRP A 34 -5.96 8.51 -5.18
C TRP A 34 -4.64 8.16 -5.86
N ALA A 35 -4.53 8.42 -7.17
CA ALA A 35 -3.27 8.31 -7.90
C ALA A 35 -2.18 9.23 -7.34
N ILE A 36 -2.53 10.48 -7.00
CA ILE A 36 -1.59 11.43 -6.37
C ILE A 36 -1.14 10.94 -5.00
N MET A 37 -2.06 10.44 -4.16
CA MET A 37 -1.72 9.88 -2.85
C MET A 37 -0.91 8.60 -2.96
N GLN A 38 -1.15 7.77 -3.97
CA GLN A 38 -0.34 6.58 -4.24
C GLN A 38 1.10 6.97 -4.62
N VAL A 39 1.26 7.94 -5.53
CA VAL A 39 2.59 8.44 -5.93
C VAL A 39 3.29 9.12 -4.76
N LEU A 40 2.59 9.98 -4.01
CA LEU A 40 3.13 10.67 -2.86
C LEU A 40 3.51 9.72 -1.73
N GLY A 41 2.64 8.75 -1.44
CA GLY A 41 2.88 7.70 -0.44
C GLY A 41 4.05 6.80 -0.84
N GLY A 42 4.12 6.40 -2.10
CA GLY A 42 5.26 5.66 -2.64
C GLY A 42 6.56 6.45 -2.59
N ALA A 43 6.54 7.75 -2.92
CA ALA A 43 7.70 8.63 -2.86
C ALA A 43 8.17 8.83 -1.41
N LEU A 44 7.26 9.09 -0.47
CA LEU A 44 7.58 9.21 0.96
C LEU A 44 8.18 7.91 1.50
N PHE A 45 7.61 6.75 1.14
CA PHE A 45 8.17 5.46 1.50
C PHE A 45 9.59 5.27 0.93
N ALA A 46 9.78 5.59 -0.34
CA ALA A 46 11.08 5.50 -1.00
C ALA A 46 12.13 6.45 -0.41
N ILE A 47 11.74 7.61 0.11
CA ILE A 47 12.65 8.60 0.69
C ILE A 47 12.96 8.30 2.16
N LEU A 48 11.98 7.85 2.94
CA LEU A 48 12.14 7.70 4.38
C LEU A 48 12.50 6.27 4.78
N VAL A 49 11.80 5.28 4.23
CA VAL A 49 11.92 3.89 4.67
C VAL A 49 13.07 3.19 3.96
N VAL A 50 13.19 3.35 2.65
CA VAL A 50 14.22 2.65 1.88
C VAL A 50 15.64 3.01 2.34
N PRO A 51 16.02 4.30 2.52
CA PRO A 51 17.36 4.65 2.97
C PRO A 51 17.62 4.21 4.41
N ALA A 52 16.59 4.24 5.28
CA ALA A 52 16.72 3.76 6.66
C ALA A 52 17.00 2.25 6.69
N VAL A 53 16.31 1.45 5.89
CA VAL A 53 16.53 0.00 5.79
C VAL A 53 17.91 -0.31 5.18
N LEU A 54 18.29 0.36 4.10
CA LEU A 54 19.61 0.19 3.48
C LEU A 54 20.74 0.61 4.43
N GLY A 55 20.56 1.70 5.17
CA GLY A 55 21.48 2.14 6.21
C GLY A 55 21.61 1.13 7.34
N LEU A 56 20.49 0.57 7.83
CA LEU A 56 20.49 -0.47 8.85
C LEU A 56 21.25 -1.71 8.41
N LEU A 57 21.07 -2.15 7.16
CA LEU A 57 21.83 -3.28 6.59
C LEU A 57 23.34 -3.03 6.68
N LEU A 58 23.80 -1.82 6.35
CA LEU A 58 25.22 -1.47 6.47
C LEU A 58 25.69 -1.46 7.93
N VAL A 59 24.87 -0.95 8.85
CA VAL A 59 25.18 -0.94 10.29
C VAL A 59 25.32 -2.34 10.86
N VAL A 60 24.50 -3.29 10.41
CA VAL A 60 24.55 -4.71 10.82
C VAL A 60 25.69 -5.47 10.12
N GLY A 61 26.46 -4.80 9.25
CA GLY A 61 27.66 -5.35 8.64
C GLY A 61 27.42 -6.06 7.30
N VAL A 62 26.26 -5.83 6.67
CA VAL A 62 26.01 -6.37 5.32
C VAL A 62 26.97 -5.71 4.32
N PRO A 63 27.66 -6.49 3.46
CA PRO A 63 28.59 -5.93 2.49
C PRO A 63 27.92 -4.91 1.58
N PHE A 64 28.60 -3.78 1.32
CA PHE A 64 28.08 -2.70 0.48
C PHE A 64 27.60 -3.19 -0.90
N VAL A 65 28.33 -4.13 -1.51
CA VAL A 65 27.97 -4.71 -2.81
C VAL A 65 26.60 -5.41 -2.77
N VAL A 66 26.29 -6.10 -1.67
CA VAL A 66 25.00 -6.76 -1.48
C VAL A 66 23.89 -5.72 -1.30
N VAL A 67 24.13 -4.70 -0.49
CA VAL A 67 23.16 -3.61 -0.27
C VAL A 67 22.87 -2.85 -1.57
N ALA A 68 23.92 -2.51 -2.34
CA ALA A 68 23.80 -1.87 -3.64
C ALA A 68 23.06 -2.75 -4.65
N GLY A 69 23.34 -4.06 -4.66
CA GLY A 69 22.63 -5.03 -5.48
C GLY A 69 21.13 -5.09 -5.15
N LEU A 70 20.77 -5.15 -3.86
CA LEU A 70 19.38 -5.12 -3.42
C LEU A 70 18.66 -3.83 -3.81
N ALA A 71 19.33 -2.68 -3.64
CA ALA A 71 18.78 -1.39 -4.06
C ALA A 71 18.53 -1.34 -5.58
N LEU A 72 19.47 -1.84 -6.37
CA LEU A 72 19.35 -1.89 -7.83
C LEU A 72 18.22 -2.84 -8.27
N VAL A 73 18.14 -4.04 -7.69
CA VAL A 73 17.06 -5.00 -7.98
C VAL A 73 15.70 -4.42 -7.58
N GLY A 74 15.61 -3.77 -6.41
CA GLY A 74 14.40 -3.10 -5.95
C GLY A 74 13.97 -1.98 -6.90
N LEU A 75 14.91 -1.15 -7.36
CA LEU A 75 14.65 -0.09 -8.34
C LEU A 75 14.17 -0.66 -9.68
N LEU A 76 14.87 -1.67 -10.21
CA LEU A 76 14.47 -2.33 -11.45
C LEU A 76 13.10 -3.00 -11.33
N GLY A 77 12.81 -3.62 -10.19
CA GLY A 77 11.51 -4.20 -9.87
C GLY A 77 10.41 -3.14 -9.80
N ALA A 78 10.67 -1.99 -9.17
CA ALA A 78 9.73 -0.87 -9.11
C ALA A 78 9.46 -0.26 -10.49
N ILE A 79 10.49 -0.11 -11.32
CA ILE A 79 10.36 0.32 -12.71
C ILE A 79 9.54 -0.71 -13.49
N ALA A 80 9.93 -1.98 -13.47
CA ALA A 80 9.22 -3.05 -14.16
C ALA A 80 7.75 -3.14 -13.72
N TYR A 81 7.48 -3.01 -12.42
CA TYR A 81 6.12 -2.95 -11.89
C TYR A 81 5.37 -1.72 -12.39
N GLY A 82 5.98 -0.54 -12.35
CA GLY A 82 5.40 0.69 -12.89
C GLY A 82 5.07 0.63 -14.38
N TRP A 83 5.89 -0.08 -15.17
CA TRP A 83 5.63 -0.35 -16.59
C TRP A 83 4.57 -1.45 -16.82
N ALA A 84 4.42 -2.38 -15.87
CA ALA A 84 3.41 -3.44 -15.91
C ALA A 84 2.03 -2.97 -15.40
N LEU A 85 1.95 -1.82 -14.73
CA LEU A 85 0.67 -1.18 -14.47
C LEU A 85 0.10 -0.66 -15.80
N PRO A 86 -1.06 -1.16 -16.27
CA PRO A 86 -1.73 -0.55 -17.40
C PRO A 86 -2.00 0.93 -17.07
N PRO A 87 -1.82 1.86 -18.02
CA PRO A 87 -2.12 3.26 -17.80
C PRO A 87 -3.58 3.35 -17.35
N PHE A 88 -3.78 3.86 -16.13
CA PHE A 88 -5.04 4.27 -15.51
C PHE A 88 -6.29 3.66 -16.15
N ARG A 89 -6.82 2.60 -15.54
CA ARG A 89 -8.23 2.22 -15.71
C ARG A 89 -9.01 2.85 -14.58
#